data_AF-A0A2V8TBB9-F1
#
_entry.id   AF-A0A2V8TBB9-F1
#
_cell.length_a   1.000
_cell.length_b   1.000
_cell.length_c   1.000
_cell.angle_alpha   90.00
_cell.angle_beta   90.00
_cell.angle_gamma   90.00
#
_symmetry.space_group_name_H-M   'P 1'
#
loop_
_entity.id
_entity.type
_entity.pdbx_description
1 polymer ?
#
loop_
_entity_poly.entity_id
_entity_poly.type
_entity_poly.pdbx_seq_one_letter_code
_entity_poly.pdbx_strand_id
1 'polypeptide(L)'
;MNCSDAREGLFESFNQLVEIEVCRHREMVPENNKLLRCFQYIKMDAVSVGDYCWNGDCTNCQIWYRAEDGEIKSALACRLYVRPGMVITGLSANLRIDLTE
;
A
#
# COMPACT_ATOMS: atom_id res chain seq x y z
N MET A 1 -21.19 7.04 19.08
CA MET A 1 -20.70 6.31 17.89
C MET A 1 -19.22 6.16 18.05
N ASN A 2 -18.78 4.96 18.40
CA ASN A 2 -17.36 4.67 18.57
C ASN A 2 -16.74 4.58 17.16
N CYS A 3 -15.63 5.26 16.92
CA CYS A 3 -15.01 5.38 15.60
C CYS A 3 -14.26 4.09 15.16
N SER A 4 -14.60 2.94 15.74
CA SER A 4 -13.87 1.66 15.61
C SER A 4 -14.37 0.74 14.50
N ASP A 5 -15.58 0.95 13.97
CA ASP A 5 -16.27 -0.14 13.24
C ASP A 5 -16.13 -0.05 11.70
N ALA A 6 -15.65 1.07 11.14
CA ALA A 6 -15.49 1.23 9.69
C ALA A 6 -14.31 0.41 9.09
N ARG A 7 -13.47 -0.19 9.95
CA ARG A 7 -12.29 -0.97 9.56
C ARG A 7 -12.53 -2.48 9.62
N GLU A 8 -13.64 -2.93 10.20
CA GLU A 8 -13.96 -4.36 10.30
C GLU A 8 -14.23 -4.94 8.90
N GLY A 9 -13.37 -5.86 8.47
CA GLY A 9 -13.48 -6.58 7.20
C GLY A 9 -12.77 -5.94 5.99
N LEU A 10 -12.26 -4.71 6.11
CA LEU A 10 -11.52 -4.06 5.03
C LEU A 10 -10.08 -4.59 4.89
N PHE A 11 -9.45 -4.88 6.03
CA PHE A 11 -8.10 -5.37 6.14
C PHE A 11 -8.09 -6.86 6.49
N GLU A 12 -7.08 -7.58 5.99
CA GLU A 12 -6.74 -8.89 6.53
C GLU A 12 -6.34 -8.73 8.00
N SER A 13 -6.66 -9.71 8.85
CA SER A 13 -6.34 -9.65 10.27
C SER A 13 -4.83 -9.46 10.48
N PHE A 14 -4.47 -8.47 11.29
CA PHE A 14 -3.08 -8.12 11.59
C PHE A 14 -2.92 -7.90 13.10
N ASN A 15 -1.77 -8.28 13.66
CA ASN A 15 -1.50 -8.13 15.09
C ASN A 15 -0.69 -6.89 15.43
N GLN A 16 0.03 -6.35 14.44
CA GLN A 16 0.92 -5.21 14.60
C GLN A 16 1.04 -4.42 13.29
N LEU A 17 1.61 -3.22 13.40
CA LEU A 17 2.03 -2.44 12.25
C LEU A 17 3.51 -2.70 11.99
N VAL A 18 3.89 -2.77 10.71
CA VAL A 18 5.28 -2.92 10.26
C VAL A 18 5.73 -1.65 9.57
N GLU A 19 6.99 -1.28 9.77
CA GLU A 19 7.59 -0.12 9.11
C GLU A 19 7.92 -0.46 7.64
N ILE A 20 7.55 0.44 6.74
CA ILE A 20 8.00 0.46 5.34
C ILE A 20 8.49 1.85 4.96
N GLU A 21 9.26 1.95 3.88
CA GLU A 21 9.64 3.23 3.28
C GLU A 21 8.92 3.42 1.95
N VAL A 22 8.19 4.52 1.80
CA VAL A 22 7.52 4.94 0.55
C VAL A 22 8.17 6.22 0.08
N CYS A 23 8.95 6.16 -1.00
CA CYS A 23 9.61 7.32 -1.60
C CYS A 23 10.39 8.18 -0.57
N ARG A 24 11.13 7.55 0.35
CA ARG A 24 11.90 8.16 1.46
C ARG A 24 11.10 8.61 2.68
N HIS A 25 9.79 8.37 2.71
CA HIS A 25 8.94 8.58 3.87
C HIS A 25 8.70 7.25 4.59
N ARG A 26 8.85 7.24 5.92
CA ARG A 26 8.60 6.03 6.72
C ARG A 26 7.14 5.98 7.14
N GLU A 27 6.50 4.84 6.92
CA GLU A 27 5.09 4.62 7.19
C GLU A 27 4.89 3.34 7.99
N MET A 28 3.93 3.35 8.91
CA MET A 28 3.53 2.18 9.70
C MET A 28 2.22 1.62 9.13
N VAL A 29 2.26 0.39 8.64
CA VAL A 29 1.13 -0.24 7.93
C VAL A 29 0.80 -1.61 8.48
N PRO A 30 -0.46 -2.07 8.38
CA PRO A 30 -0.84 -3.39 8.89
C PRO A 30 -0.07 -4.50 8.18
N GLU A 31 0.54 -5.41 8.96
CA GLU A 31 1.16 -6.61 8.39
C GLU A 31 0.13 -7.49 7.68
N ASN A 32 0.60 -8.50 6.92
CA ASN A 32 -0.26 -9.49 6.24
C ASN A 32 -1.31 -8.90 5.29
N ASN A 33 -1.12 -7.65 4.84
CA ASN A 33 -2.03 -7.00 3.92
C ASN A 33 -1.36 -6.75 2.57
N LYS A 34 -2.18 -6.64 1.52
CA LYS A 34 -1.72 -6.16 0.21
C LYS A 34 -1.25 -4.71 0.32
N LEU A 35 -0.22 -4.34 -0.45
CA LEU A 35 0.32 -2.98 -0.44
C LEU A 35 -0.74 -1.93 -0.78
N LEU A 36 -1.69 -2.20 -1.67
CA LEU A 36 -2.76 -1.24 -1.97
C LEU A 36 -3.69 -1.03 -0.76
N ARG A 37 -3.93 -2.06 0.05
CA ARG A 37 -4.62 -1.91 1.34
C ARG A 37 -3.77 -1.14 2.34
N CYS A 38 -2.45 -1.33 2.33
CA CYS A 38 -1.54 -0.54 3.17
C CYS A 38 -1.59 0.96 2.79
N PHE A 39 -1.63 1.27 1.49
CA PHE A 39 -1.80 2.65 1.01
C PHE A 39 -3.17 3.22 1.39
N GLN A 40 -4.23 2.42 1.31
CA GLN A 40 -5.55 2.79 1.83
C GLN A 40 -5.54 3.00 3.34
N TYR A 41 -4.72 2.28 4.10
CA TYR A 41 -4.57 2.54 5.53
C TYR A 41 -3.95 3.93 5.80
N ILE A 42 -2.97 4.34 5.00
CA ILE A 42 -2.29 5.65 5.10
C ILE A 42 -3.23 6.78 4.65
N LYS A 43 -3.92 6.60 3.51
CA LYS A 43 -4.83 7.59 2.90
C LYS A 43 -6.18 6.93 2.58
N MET A 44 -7.01 6.78 3.61
CA MET A 44 -8.28 6.05 3.53
C MET A 44 -9.20 6.60 2.45
N ASP A 45 -9.47 7.90 2.46
CA ASP A 45 -10.46 8.47 1.55
C ASP A 45 -9.96 8.45 0.10
N ALA A 46 -8.74 8.96 -0.14
CA ALA A 46 -8.17 9.08 -1.49
C ALA A 46 -8.03 7.72 -2.19
N VAL A 47 -7.44 6.72 -1.54
CA VAL A 47 -7.22 5.41 -2.17
C VAL A 47 -8.52 4.61 -2.31
N SER A 48 -9.53 4.84 -1.45
CA SER A 48 -10.83 4.17 -1.55
C SER A 48 -11.62 4.61 -2.78
N VAL A 49 -11.51 5.88 -3.18
CA VAL A 49 -12.18 6.44 -4.37
C VAL A 49 -11.27 6.54 -5.60
N GLY A 50 -10.00 6.17 -5.45
CA GLY A 50 -9.02 6.16 -6.52
C GLY A 50 -9.33 5.12 -7.61
N ASP A 51 -8.77 5.35 -8.80
CA ASP A 51 -9.00 4.51 -9.97
C ASP A 51 -8.19 3.20 -9.90
N TYR A 52 -8.63 2.27 -9.03
CA TYR A 52 -8.00 0.97 -8.84
C TYR A 52 -8.98 -0.18 -9.06
N CYS A 53 -8.58 -1.15 -9.88
CA CYS A 53 -9.35 -2.37 -10.13
C CYS A 53 -9.31 -3.40 -8.98
N TRP A 54 -8.37 -3.28 -8.04
CA TRP A 54 -8.11 -4.23 -6.93
C TRP A 54 -7.82 -5.69 -7.33
N ASN A 55 -7.81 -6.00 -8.63
CA ASN A 55 -7.68 -7.35 -9.17
C ASN A 55 -6.48 -7.49 -10.13
N GLY A 56 -5.69 -6.44 -10.34
CA GLY A 56 -4.49 -6.49 -11.17
C GLY A 56 -4.69 -6.27 -12.67
N ASP A 57 -5.87 -5.86 -13.11
CA ASP A 57 -6.17 -5.65 -14.54
C ASP A 57 -5.68 -4.28 -15.07
N CYS A 58 -5.81 -3.20 -14.28
CA CYS A 58 -5.61 -1.82 -14.77
C CYS A 58 -4.18 -1.25 -14.63
N THR A 59 -3.29 -1.92 -13.92
CA THR A 59 -1.93 -1.45 -13.55
C THR A 59 -1.80 -0.07 -12.86
N ASN A 60 -2.89 0.65 -12.59
CA ASN A 60 -2.88 1.96 -11.90
C ASN A 60 -2.22 1.93 -10.51
N CYS A 61 -2.11 0.77 -9.87
CA CYS A 61 -1.40 0.59 -8.60
C CYS A 61 0.03 0.06 -8.75
N GLN A 62 0.67 0.26 -9.92
CA GLN A 62 2.05 -0.14 -10.16
C GLN A 62 3.00 0.58 -9.20
N ILE A 63 3.92 -0.18 -8.61
CA ILE A 63 5.01 0.31 -7.77
C ILE A 63 6.34 -0.27 -8.22
N TRP A 64 7.42 0.36 -7.77
CA TRP A 64 8.78 -0.13 -7.87
C TRP A 64 9.37 -0.24 -6.48
N TYR A 65 10.01 -1.35 -6.17
CA TYR A 65 10.60 -1.61 -4.85
C TYR A 65 11.97 -2.24 -4.99
N ARG A 66 12.80 -2.04 -3.96
CA ARG A 66 14.09 -2.71 -3.83
C ARG A 66 13.87 -4.13 -3.30
N ALA A 67 14.23 -5.11 -4.10
CA ALA A 67 14.21 -6.51 -3.69
C ALA A 67 15.42 -6.86 -2.80
N GLU A 68 15.40 -8.04 -2.20
CA GLU A 68 16.46 -8.51 -1.27
C GLU A 68 17.84 -8.64 -1.95
N ASP A 69 17.86 -8.91 -3.26
CA ASP A 69 19.07 -8.92 -4.10
C ASP A 69 19.59 -7.52 -4.47
N GLY A 70 18.89 -6.46 -4.02
CA GLY A 70 19.22 -5.06 -4.29
C GLY A 70 18.69 -4.53 -5.63
N GLU A 71 18.12 -5.37 -6.48
CA GLU A 71 17.53 -4.96 -7.75
C GLU A 71 16.22 -4.20 -7.55
N ILE A 72 15.91 -3.30 -8.48
CA ILE A 72 14.62 -2.62 -8.52
C ILE A 72 13.64 -3.45 -9.33
N LYS A 73 12.62 -3.99 -8.67
CA LYS A 73 11.55 -4.78 -9.29
C LYS A 73 10.25 -3.98 -9.30
N SER A 74 9.40 -4.27 -10.28
CA SER A 74 8.07 -3.68 -10.38
C SER A 74 7.02 -4.71 -9.99
N ALA A 75 5.91 -4.22 -9.42
CA ALA A 75 4.77 -5.06 -9.04
C ALA A 75 3.49 -4.24 -9.02
N LEU A 76 2.36 -4.92 -8.92
CA LEU A 76 1.06 -4.31 -8.65
C LEU A 76 0.78 -4.35 -7.14
N ALA A 77 0.56 -3.19 -6.53
CA ALA A 77 0.34 -3.08 -5.09
C ALA A 77 -0.88 -3.87 -4.61
N CYS A 78 -1.91 -4.06 -5.45
CA CYS A 78 -3.06 -4.90 -5.12
C CYS A 78 -2.75 -6.40 -5.05
N ARG A 79 -1.63 -6.84 -5.63
CA ARG A 79 -1.22 -8.27 -5.66
C ARG A 79 -0.05 -8.58 -4.74
N LEU A 80 0.80 -7.59 -4.44
CA LEU A 80 1.96 -7.75 -3.58
C LEU A 80 1.60 -7.58 -2.09
N TYR A 81 2.00 -8.54 -1.26
CA TYR A 81 1.93 -8.42 0.20
C TYR A 81 3.06 -7.54 0.75
N VAL A 82 2.75 -6.74 1.76
CA VAL A 82 3.74 -5.96 2.48
C VAL A 82 4.71 -6.85 3.24
N ARG A 83 5.96 -6.39 3.37
CA ARG A 83 6.99 -7.01 4.21
C ARG A 83 7.63 -5.93 5.10
N PRO A 84 8.02 -6.26 6.34
CA PRO A 84 8.78 -5.33 7.19
C PRO A 84 10.04 -4.84 6.48
N GLY A 85 10.32 -3.54 6.56
CA GLY A 85 11.51 -2.92 5.96
C GLY A 85 11.46 -2.81 4.43
N MET A 86 10.32 -3.07 3.80
CA MET A 86 10.18 -2.93 2.35
C MET A 86 10.39 -1.46 1.92
N VAL A 87 11.19 -1.27 0.86
CA VAL A 87 11.52 0.05 0.33
C VAL A 87 10.89 0.23 -1.05
N ILE A 88 9.84 1.03 -1.12
CA ILE A 88 9.16 1.43 -2.35
C ILE A 88 9.88 2.67 -2.90
N THR A 89 10.56 2.49 -4.02
CA THR A 89 11.39 3.51 -4.66
C THR A 89 10.63 4.32 -5.71
N GLY A 90 9.44 3.88 -6.10
CA GLY A 90 8.62 4.57 -7.08
C GLY A 90 7.16 4.13 -7.05
N LEU A 91 6.30 5.05 -7.49
CA LEU A 91 4.85 4.92 -7.55
C LEU A 91 4.35 5.32 -8.94
N SER A 92 3.25 4.71 -9.39
CA SER A 92 2.45 5.14 -10.54
C SER A 92 1.92 6.57 -10.35
N ALA A 93 1.41 7.19 -11.42
CA ALA A 93 0.85 8.53 -11.36
C ALA A 93 -0.33 8.62 -10.37
N ASN A 94 -1.28 7.68 -10.44
CA ASN A 94 -2.44 7.62 -9.55
C ASN A 94 -2.02 7.52 -8.08
N LEU A 95 -1.10 6.60 -7.75
CA LEU A 95 -0.63 6.44 -6.37
C LEU A 95 0.13 7.67 -5.86
N ARG A 96 0.87 8.39 -6.72
CA ARG A 96 1.54 9.63 -6.31
C ARG A 96 0.53 10.71 -5.94
N ILE A 97 -0.52 10.87 -6.73
CA ILE A 97 -1.58 11.84 -6.46
C ILE A 97 -2.24 11.48 -5.12
N ASP A 98 -2.74 10.26 -4.99
CA ASP A 98 -3.51 9.84 -3.82
C ASP A 98 -2.70 9.79 -2.51
N LEU A 99 -1.38 9.61 -2.57
CA LEU A 99 -0.50 9.56 -1.39
C LEU A 99 0.12 10.90 -1.00
N THR A 100 0.15 11.89 -1.89
CA THR A 100 0.78 13.20 -1.63
C THR A 100 -0.24 14.26 -1.21
N GLU A 101 -1.51 14.12 -1.62
CA GLU A 101 -2.61 15.01 -1.22
C GLU A 101 -3.14 14.73 0.19
#